data_AF-A0A1I3WXJ7-F1
#
_entry.id   AF-A0A1I3WXJ7-F1
#
_cell.length_a   1.000
_cell.length_b   1.000
_cell.length_c   1.000
_cell.angle_alpha   90.00
_cell.angle_beta   90.00
_cell.angle_gamma   90.00
#
_symmetry.space_group_name_H-M   'P 1'
#
loop_
_entity.id
_entity.type
_entity.pdbx_description
1 polymer ?
#
loop_
_entity_poly.entity_id
_entity_poly.type
_entity_poly.pdbx_seq_one_letter_code
_entity_poly.pdbx_strand_id
1 'polypeptide(L)' 'MSKRKQHAPEFKAKVALEALKGEETAAELASRFGVHPTMIHQWKRAL' A
#
# COMPACT_ATOMS: atom_id res chain seq x y z
N MET A 1 18.47 12.00 10.96
CA MET A 1 17.95 10.65 10.65
C MET A 1 16.45 10.76 10.39
N SER A 2 16.01 10.69 9.14
CA SER A 2 14.60 10.90 8.78
C SER A 2 13.72 9.81 9.40
N LYS A 3 12.81 10.21 10.29
CA LYS A 3 11.70 9.38 10.78
C LYS A 3 10.95 8.84 9.57
N ARG A 4 11.12 7.55 9.27
CA ARG A 4 10.28 6.84 8.30
C ARG A 4 8.83 7.06 8.75
N LYS A 5 8.00 7.68 7.91
CA LYS A 5 6.55 7.75 8.15
C LYS A 5 6.05 6.31 8.23
N GLN A 6 5.79 5.84 9.45
CA GLN A 6 5.23 4.51 9.66
C GLN A 6 3.74 4.61 9.30
N HIS A 7 3.35 4.01 8.18
CA HIS A 7 1.94 3.79 7.89
C HIS A 7 1.39 2.77 8.90
N ALA A 8 0.20 3.04 9.44
CA ALA A 8 -0.49 2.15 10.35
C ALA A 8 -0.67 0.76 9.71
N PRO A 9 -0.52 -0.34 10.47
CA PRO A 9 -0.66 -1.68 9.94
C PRO A 9 -2.04 -1.92 9.31
N GLU A 10 -3.09 -1.31 9.86
CA GLU A 10 -4.47 -1.36 9.31
C GLU A 10 -4.56 -0.73 7.91
N PHE A 11 -3.85 0.38 7.69
CA PHE A 11 -3.81 1.06 6.40
C PHE A 11 -3.09 0.21 5.35
N LYS A 12 -1.97 -0.40 5.73
CA LYS A 12 -1.22 -1.32 4.86
C LYS A 12 -2.06 -2.54 4.50
N ALA A 13 -2.77 -3.12 5.47
CA ALA A 13 -3.64 -4.26 5.27
C ALA A 13 -4.81 -3.91 4.34
N LYS A 14 -5.45 -2.75 4.53
CA LYS A 14 -6.52 -2.27 3.64
C LYS A 14 -6.02 -2.13 2.21
N VAL A 15 -4.91 -1.41 2.01
CA VAL A 15 -4.33 -1.19 0.67
C VAL A 15 -3.86 -2.51 0.04
N ALA A 16 -3.30 -3.44 0.82
CA ALA A 16 -2.90 -4.76 0.35
C ALA A 16 -4.11 -5.61 -0.07
N LEU A 17 -5.21 -5.60 0.70
CA LEU A 17 -6.45 -6.30 0.38
C LEU A 17 -7.11 -5.72 -0.88
N GLU A 18 -7.17 -4.40 -1.02
CA GLU A 18 -7.70 -3.74 -2.24
C GLU A 18 -6.84 -4.10 -3.47
N ALA A 19 -5.51 -4.10 -3.31
CA ALA A 19 -4.58 -4.54 -4.35
C ALA A 19 -4.67 -6.04 -4.67
N LEU A 20 -5.21 -6.86 -3.76
CA LEU A 20 -5.42 -8.30 -3.93
C LEU A 20 -6.76 -8.59 -4.63
N LYS A 21 -7.77 -7.77 -4.31
CA LYS A 21 -9.11 -7.82 -4.92
C LYS A 21 -9.07 -7.54 -6.42
N GLY A 22 -8.05 -6.80 -6.88
CA GLY A 22 -7.81 -6.55 -8.31
C GLY A 22 -8.75 -5.50 -8.92
N GLU A 23 -9.56 -4.83 -8.10
CA GLU A 23 -10.44 -3.74 -8.52
C GLU A 23 -9.66 -2.46 -8.85
N GLU A 24 -8.52 -2.24 -8.20
CA GLU A 24 -7.62 -1.11 -8.47
C GLU A 24 -6.17 -1.60 -8.60
N THR A 25 -5.45 -1.04 -9.55
CA THR A 25 -4.03 -1.33 -9.73
C THR A 25 -3.21 -0.68 -8.60
N ALA A 26 -2.03 -1.24 -8.31
CA ALA A 26 -1.12 -0.65 -7.32
C ALA A 26 -0.74 0.81 -7.66
N ALA A 27 -0.83 1.22 -8.93
CA ALA A 27 -0.62 2.59 -9.38
C ALA A 27 -1.81 3.53 -9.07
N GLU A 28 -3.04 3.03 -9.18
CA GLU A 28 -4.25 3.77 -8.80
C GLU A 28 -4.37 3.89 -7.28
N LEU A 29 -4.16 2.78 -6.56
CA LEU A 29 -4.07 2.79 -5.10
C LEU A 29 -2.95 3.72 -4.62
N ALA A 30 -1.81 3.73 -5.30
CA ALA A 30 -0.73 4.66 -5.01
C ALA A 30 -1.16 6.13 -5.13
N SER A 31 -1.86 6.46 -6.22
CA SER A 31 -2.35 7.83 -6.46
C SER A 31 -3.46 8.23 -5.48
N ARG A 32 -4.38 7.31 -5.16
CA ARG A 32 -5.53 7.54 -4.30
C ARG A 32 -5.15 7.66 -2.82
N PHE A 33 -4.21 6.86 -2.37
CA PHE A 33 -3.75 6.82 -0.98
C PHE A 33 -2.45 7.61 -0.75
N GLY A 34 -1.85 8.18 -1.79
CA GLY A 34 -0.58 8.93 -1.70
C GLY A 34 0.60 8.05 -1.32
N VAL A 35 0.57 6.77 -1.70
CA VAL A 35 1.55 5.75 -1.34
C VAL A 35 2.37 5.39 -2.57
N HIS A 36 3.67 5.12 -2.43
CA HIS A 36 4.45 4.65 -3.57
C HIS A 36 4.00 3.23 -4.01
N PRO A 37 3.80 2.94 -5.31
CA PRO A 37 3.37 1.63 -5.80
C PRO A 37 4.27 0.48 -5.31
N THR A 38 5.58 0.74 -5.22
CA THR A 38 6.56 -0.21 -4.68
C THR A 38 6.27 -0.64 -3.23
N MET A 39 5.74 0.27 -2.40
CA MET A 39 5.34 -0.08 -1.03
C MET A 39 4.10 -0.98 -1.03
N ILE A 40 3.16 -0.75 -1.94
CA ILE A 40 1.96 -1.57 -2.10
C ILE A 40 2.35 -2.99 -2.52
N HIS A 41 3.28 -3.14 -3.46
CA HIS A 41 3.84 -4.45 -3.82
C HIS A 41 4.56 -5.14 -2.65
N GLN A 42 5.30 -4.37 -1.83
CA GLN A 42 5.89 -4.92 -0.61
C GLN A 42 4.83 -5.41 0.38
N TRP A 43 3.77 -4.63 0.62
CA TRP A 43 2.70 -5.03 1.54
C TRP A 43 1.90 -6.21 1.02
N LYS A 44 1.70 -6.30 -0.30
CA LYS A 44 1.09 -7.46 -0.95
C LYS A 44 1.94 -8.74 -0.82
N ARG A 45 3.27 -8.62 -0.77
CA ARG A 45 4.19 -9.75 -0.50
C ARG A 45 4.39 -10.07 0.98
N ALA A 46 4.14 -9.09 1.86
CA ALA A 46 4.33 -9.21 3.30
C ALA A 46 3.04 -9.66 4.02
N LEU A 47 1.90 -9.65 3.32
CA LEU A 47 0.69 -10.36 3.69
C LEU A 47 0.86 -11.85 3.43
#